data_AF-A0A9P1URK8-F1
#
_entry.id   AF-A0A9P1URK8-F1
#
_cell.length_a   1.000
_cell.length_b   1.000
_cell.length_c   1.000
_cell.angle_alpha   90.00
_cell.angle_beta   90.00
_cell.angle_gamma   90.00
#
_symmetry.space_group_name_H-M   'P 1'
#
loop_
_entity.id
_entity.type
_entity.pdbx_description
1 polymer ?
#
loop_
_entity_poly.entity_id
_entity_poly.type
_entity_poly.pdbx_seq_one_letter_code
_entity_poly.pdbx_strand_id
1 'polypeptide(L)'
;MALEPGIKWNKLTVLKKASERSKSGATLYLCQCDCGNTCKVNGTKLTSGHTKSCGCLIKDTAAKKFERFIGKKYGQLTIIKDSGKRTSRGQRIVLCQCDCGNFAEVIFSKLSSGHTKTCGCKEVERIKNLSKLITNEDRVKAVDTLKKHHILIEKTKINMIKPDKKILTS
;
A
#
# COMPACT_ATOMS: atom_id res chain seq x y z
N MET A 1 35.73 -16.32 12.95
CA MET A 1 34.95 -17.47 13.45
C MET A 1 33.76 -17.68 12.52
N ALA A 2 33.54 -18.90 12.04
CA ALA A 2 32.37 -19.22 11.22
C ALA A 2 31.16 -19.48 12.14
N LEU A 3 29.94 -19.21 11.67
CA LEU A 3 28.73 -19.53 12.42
C LEU A 3 28.27 -20.94 12.04
N GLU A 4 28.07 -21.78 13.05
CA GLU A 4 27.59 -23.14 12.87
C GLU A 4 26.07 -23.18 12.59
N PRO A 5 25.58 -24.14 11.79
CA PRO A 5 24.15 -24.41 11.62
C PRO A 5 23.43 -24.65 12.95
N GLY A 6 22.16 -24.24 13.01
CA GLY A 6 21.29 -24.40 14.18
C GLY A 6 21.39 -23.28 15.22
N ILE A 7 22.45 -22.47 15.20
CA ILE A 7 22.55 -21.34 16.15
C ILE A 7 21.53 -20.26 15.80
N LYS A 8 20.81 -19.80 16.82
CA LYS A 8 19.74 -18.80 16.72
C LYS A 8 20.15 -17.46 17.34
N TRP A 9 19.93 -16.38 16.60
CA TRP A 9 20.04 -15.00 17.08
C TRP A 9 18.75 -14.26 16.79
N ASN A 10 18.12 -13.70 17.83
CA ASN A 10 16.79 -13.07 17.71
C ASN A 10 15.80 -14.05 17.04
N LYS A 11 15.22 -13.67 15.90
CA LYS A 11 14.27 -14.50 15.14
C LYS A 11 14.93 -15.34 14.03
N LEU A 12 16.27 -15.38 13.96
CA LEU A 12 16.99 -15.97 12.84
C LEU A 12 17.84 -17.15 13.29
N THR A 13 17.57 -18.32 12.73
CA THR A 13 18.34 -19.55 12.92
C THR A 13 19.24 -19.78 11.71
N VAL A 14 20.55 -19.93 11.91
CA VAL A 14 21.49 -20.20 10.82
C VAL A 14 21.23 -21.60 10.26
N LEU A 15 21.04 -21.69 8.95
CA LEU A 15 20.94 -22.98 8.25
C LEU A 15 22.29 -23.41 7.69
N LYS A 16 22.96 -22.50 6.99
CA LYS A 16 24.28 -22.74 6.39
C LYS A 16 24.97 -21.46 5.97
N LYS A 17 26.29 -21.52 5.80
CA LYS A 17 27.06 -20.49 5.09
C LYS A 17 26.60 -20.41 3.64
N ALA A 18 26.37 -19.21 3.13
CA ALA A 18 26.03 -18.99 1.73
C ALA A 18 27.29 -19.09 0.85
N SER A 19 27.13 -19.56 -0.39
CA SER A 19 28.21 -19.61 -1.38
C SER A 19 28.66 -18.22 -1.82
N GLU A 20 27.71 -17.29 -1.91
CA GLU A 20 27.97 -15.89 -2.27
C GLU A 20 28.41 -15.04 -1.08
N ARG A 21 29.14 -13.96 -1.38
CA ARG A 21 29.53 -12.93 -0.43
C ARG A 21 28.74 -11.66 -0.65
N SER A 22 28.73 -10.77 0.34
CA SER A 22 28.18 -9.42 0.16
C SER A 22 29.03 -8.63 -0.85
N LYS A 23 28.49 -7.50 -1.34
CA LYS A 23 29.24 -6.54 -2.17
C LYS A 23 30.54 -6.05 -1.52
N SER A 24 30.58 -6.01 -0.19
CA SER A 24 31.77 -5.64 0.61
C SER A 24 32.67 -6.83 0.95
N GLY A 25 32.48 -7.98 0.31
CA GLY A 25 33.28 -9.19 0.54
C GLY A 25 32.97 -9.97 1.83
N ALA A 26 31.93 -9.59 2.58
CA ALA A 26 31.61 -10.24 3.85
C ALA A 26 30.89 -11.57 3.65
N THR A 27 31.12 -12.51 4.57
CA THR A 27 30.47 -13.83 4.56
C THR A 27 28.98 -13.68 4.88
N LEU A 28 28.14 -14.29 4.03
CA LEU A 28 26.70 -14.37 4.22
C LEU A 28 26.30 -15.75 4.73
N TYR A 29 25.22 -15.79 5.50
CA TYR A 29 24.62 -17.01 6.03
C TYR A 29 23.15 -17.03 5.64
N LEU A 30 22.69 -18.17 5.12
CA LEU A 30 21.28 -18.42 4.92
C LEU A 30 20.66 -18.74 6.27
N CYS A 31 19.64 -17.97 6.64
CA CYS A 31 18.96 -18.09 7.93
C CYS A 31 17.47 -18.37 7.71
N GLN A 32 16.89 -19.21 8.56
CA GLN A 32 15.45 -19.39 8.71
C GLN A 32 14.92 -18.38 9.72
N CYS A 33 13.89 -17.61 9.34
CA CYS A 33 13.20 -16.72 10.27
C CYS A 33 12.05 -17.44 10.96
N ASP A 34 11.75 -17.06 12.20
CA ASP A 34 10.60 -17.55 12.97
C ASP A 34 9.25 -17.33 12.25
N CYS A 35 9.17 -16.40 11.31
CA CYS A 35 7.97 -16.18 10.50
C CYS A 35 7.84 -17.13 9.30
N GLY A 36 8.71 -18.15 9.19
CA GLY A 36 8.71 -19.14 8.11
C GLY A 36 9.51 -18.74 6.86
N ASN A 37 9.91 -17.48 6.70
CA ASN A 37 10.71 -17.04 5.56
C ASN A 37 12.22 -17.24 5.77
N THR A 38 12.97 -17.41 4.70
CA THR A 38 14.44 -17.42 4.74
C THR A 38 15.04 -16.10 4.28
N CYS A 39 16.22 -15.74 4.78
CA CYS A 39 16.99 -14.60 4.29
C CYS A 39 18.50 -14.86 4.36
N LYS A 40 19.28 -14.13 3.55
CA LYS A 40 20.75 -14.14 3.61
C LYS A 40 21.21 -12.95 4.44
N VAL A 41 22.05 -13.20 5.44
CA VAL A 41 22.48 -12.18 6.41
C VAL A 41 23.99 -12.23 6.58
N ASN A 42 24.61 -11.06 6.70
CA ASN A 42 26.02 -10.95 7.05
C ASN A 42 26.24 -11.49 8.47
N GLY A 43 27.23 -12.38 8.64
CA GLY A 43 27.50 -13.02 9.94
C GLY A 43 27.71 -12.01 11.07
N THR A 44 28.48 -10.96 10.84
CA THR A 44 28.72 -9.90 11.83
C THR A 44 27.44 -9.14 12.17
N LYS A 45 26.57 -8.87 11.18
CA LYS A 45 25.27 -8.20 11.43
C LYS A 45 24.27 -9.10 12.15
N LEU A 46 24.40 -10.41 12.01
CA LEU A 46 23.60 -11.39 12.73
C LEU A 46 24.00 -11.45 14.21
N THR A 47 25.30 -11.62 14.50
CA THR A 47 25.81 -11.76 15.87
C THR A 47 25.74 -10.46 16.68
N SER A 48 25.97 -9.31 16.05
CA SER A 48 25.80 -7.98 16.69
C SER A 48 24.34 -7.59 16.92
N GLY A 49 23.37 -8.35 16.41
CA GLY A 49 21.95 -8.06 16.55
C GLY A 49 21.44 -6.90 15.67
N HIS A 50 22.23 -6.42 14.70
CA HIS A 50 21.76 -5.44 13.71
C HIS A 50 20.70 -6.03 12.77
N THR A 51 20.76 -7.33 12.47
CA THR A 51 19.73 -8.04 11.70
C THR A 51 18.98 -9.00 12.60
N LYS A 52 17.77 -8.61 13.02
CA LYS A 52 16.98 -9.34 14.03
C LYS A 52 15.94 -10.31 13.43
N SER A 53 15.63 -10.16 12.14
CA SER A 53 14.62 -10.95 11.42
C SER A 53 14.85 -10.83 9.91
N CYS A 54 14.07 -11.55 9.09
CA CYS A 54 14.05 -11.38 7.63
C CYS A 54 13.41 -10.06 7.16
N GLY A 55 13.17 -9.12 8.08
CA GLY A 55 12.45 -7.86 7.83
C GLY A 55 10.98 -7.89 8.28
N CYS A 56 10.44 -9.05 8.68
CA CYS A 56 9.08 -9.14 9.20
C CYS A 56 8.88 -8.29 10.46
N LEU A 57 9.86 -8.24 11.37
CA LEU A 57 9.76 -7.45 12.60
C LEU A 57 9.50 -5.96 12.30
N ILE A 58 10.16 -5.42 11.27
CA ILE A 58 9.97 -4.02 10.85
C ILE A 58 8.56 -3.83 10.27
N LYS A 59 8.10 -4.76 9.43
CA LYS A 59 6.75 -4.74 8.85
C LYS A 59 5.67 -4.79 9.94
N ASP A 60 5.80 -5.69 10.89
CA ASP A 60 4.85 -5.88 11.99
C ASP A 60 4.82 -4.64 12.90
N THR A 61 5.99 -4.09 13.23
CA THR A 61 6.09 -2.87 14.03
C THR A 61 5.45 -1.68 13.30
N ALA A 62 5.68 -1.56 11.99
CA ALA A 62 5.10 -0.50 11.18
C ALA A 62 3.59 -0.68 10.98
N ALA A 63 3.07 -1.91 10.98
CA ALA A 63 1.64 -2.20 10.97
C ALA A 63 1.01 -1.78 12.31
N LYS A 64 1.56 -2.24 13.44
CA LYS A 64 1.09 -1.87 14.80
C LYS A 64 1.11 -0.37 15.05
N LYS A 65 2.20 0.31 14.68
CA LYS A 65 2.28 1.78 14.78
C LYS A 65 1.22 2.51 13.95
N PHE A 66 0.71 1.87 12.90
CA PHE A 66 -0.30 2.46 12.04
C PHE A 66 -1.72 2.31 12.61
N GLU A 67 -1.97 1.34 13.49
CA GLU A 67 -3.28 1.13 14.12
C GLU A 67 -3.80 2.39 14.81
N ARG A 68 -2.92 3.21 15.39
CA ARG A 68 -3.27 4.51 16.00
C ARG A 68 -3.87 5.54 15.03
N PHE A 69 -3.82 5.30 13.72
CA PHE A 69 -4.40 6.17 12.70
C PHE A 69 -5.74 5.65 12.19
N ILE A 70 -6.08 4.38 12.45
CA ILE A 70 -7.39 3.84 12.08
C ILE A 70 -8.48 4.58 12.88
N GLY A 71 -9.55 4.97 12.19
CA GLY A 71 -10.62 5.80 12.72
C GLY A 71 -10.31 7.30 12.78
N LYS A 72 -9.07 7.73 12.51
CA LYS A 72 -8.76 9.17 12.48
C LYS A 72 -9.29 9.82 11.22
N LYS A 73 -9.88 11.00 11.41
CA LYS A 73 -10.45 11.84 10.37
C LYS A 73 -9.46 12.93 9.94
N TYR A 74 -9.32 13.10 8.64
CA TYR A 74 -8.46 14.07 7.97
C TYR A 74 -9.29 14.81 6.91
N GLY A 75 -9.77 16.02 7.25
CA GLY A 75 -10.79 16.69 6.43
C GLY A 75 -12.09 15.90 6.43
N GLN A 76 -12.59 15.52 5.25
CA GLN A 76 -13.80 14.70 5.09
C GLN A 76 -13.49 13.20 5.02
N LEU A 77 -12.24 12.78 5.15
CA LEU A 77 -11.81 11.38 4.99
C LEU A 77 -11.44 10.74 6.33
N THR A 78 -12.07 9.63 6.66
CA THR A 78 -11.79 8.81 7.85
C THR A 78 -11.04 7.55 7.44
N ILE A 79 -9.88 7.29 8.05
CA ILE A 79 -9.07 6.10 7.72
C ILE A 79 -9.78 4.84 8.25
N ILE A 80 -10.07 3.90 7.36
CA ILE A 80 -10.72 2.62 7.71
C ILE A 80 -9.68 1.53 7.92
N LYS A 81 -8.69 1.42 7.03
CA LYS A 81 -7.62 0.43 7.13
C LYS A 81 -6.42 0.78 6.26
N ASP A 82 -5.30 0.11 6.53
CA ASP A 82 -4.21 0.00 5.55
C ASP A 82 -4.71 -0.84 4.36
N SER A 83 -4.53 -0.35 3.13
CA SER A 83 -4.94 -1.12 1.94
C SER A 83 -3.96 -2.26 1.60
N GLY A 84 -2.81 -2.32 2.27
CA GLY A 84 -1.71 -3.22 1.95
C GLY A 84 -0.90 -2.76 0.72
N LYS A 85 -1.42 -1.83 -0.06
CA LYS A 85 -0.78 -1.31 -1.27
C LYS A 85 0.24 -0.23 -0.93
N ARG A 86 1.26 -0.14 -1.77
CA ARG A 86 2.32 0.88 -1.67
C ARG A 86 2.55 1.49 -3.05
N THR A 87 2.96 2.76 -3.08
CA THR A 87 3.42 3.38 -4.34
C THR A 87 4.77 2.80 -4.75
N SER A 88 5.23 3.08 -5.98
CA SER A 88 6.58 2.72 -6.44
C SER A 88 7.69 3.30 -5.56
N ARG A 89 7.42 4.43 -4.88
CA ARG A 89 8.31 5.05 -3.88
C ARG A 89 8.13 4.49 -2.46
N GLY A 90 7.36 3.41 -2.30
CA GLY A 90 7.12 2.75 -1.01
C GLY A 90 6.14 3.48 -0.07
N GLN A 91 5.42 4.49 -0.55
CA GLN A 91 4.50 5.25 0.31
C GLN A 91 3.24 4.44 0.61
N ARG A 92 2.76 4.53 1.86
CA ARG A 92 1.57 3.82 2.34
C ARG A 92 0.31 4.34 1.66
N ILE A 93 -0.47 3.45 1.07
CA ILE A 93 -1.82 3.74 0.58
C ILE A 93 -2.81 3.23 1.63
N VAL A 94 -3.81 4.05 1.93
CA VAL A 94 -4.81 3.78 2.98
C VAL A 94 -6.20 3.85 2.38
N LEU A 95 -7.10 2.99 2.86
CA LEU A 95 -8.51 3.04 2.50
C LEU A 95 -9.21 3.99 3.47
N CYS A 96 -9.83 5.02 2.92
CA CYS A 96 -10.61 6.00 3.66
C CYS A 96 -12.08 5.94 3.27
N GLN A 97 -12.96 6.25 4.23
CA GLN A 97 -14.36 6.56 4.00
C GLN A 97 -14.55 8.08 4.06
N CYS A 98 -15.21 8.65 3.07
CA CYS A 98 -15.56 10.05 3.04
C CYS A 98 -16.90 10.29 3.74
N ASP A 99 -17.11 11.51 4.24
CA ASP A 99 -18.39 11.94 4.82
C ASP A 99 -19.58 11.79 3.84
N CYS A 100 -19.34 11.83 2.53
CA CYS A 100 -20.36 11.56 1.51
C CYS A 100 -20.70 10.06 1.34
N GLY A 101 -20.09 9.18 2.14
CA GLY A 101 -20.32 7.73 2.11
C GLY A 101 -19.47 6.96 1.09
N ASN A 102 -18.65 7.65 0.28
CA ASN A 102 -17.76 7.02 -0.69
C ASN A 102 -16.44 6.54 -0.06
N PHE A 103 -15.82 5.54 -0.68
CA PHE A 103 -14.49 5.07 -0.27
C PHE A 103 -13.43 5.53 -1.27
N ALA A 104 -12.23 5.85 -0.77
CA ALA A 104 -11.09 6.25 -1.59
C ALA A 104 -9.80 5.61 -1.07
N GLU A 105 -8.93 5.19 -1.99
CA GLU A 105 -7.55 4.82 -1.68
C GLU A 105 -6.65 6.05 -1.84
N VAL A 106 -6.04 6.50 -0.75
CA VAL A 106 -5.22 7.72 -0.75
C VAL A 106 -3.84 7.45 -0.18
N ILE A 107 -2.85 8.23 -0.63
CA ILE A 107 -1.50 8.17 -0.07
C ILE A 107 -1.52 8.79 1.33
N PHE A 108 -1.15 8.00 2.36
CA PHE A 108 -1.20 8.42 3.76
C PHE A 108 -0.42 9.71 4.01
N SER A 109 0.77 9.87 3.42
CA SER A 109 1.57 11.08 3.61
C SER A 109 0.91 12.34 3.06
N LYS A 110 0.12 12.23 1.99
CA LYS A 110 -0.64 13.35 1.39
C LYS A 110 -1.91 13.66 2.19
N LEU A 111 -2.54 12.62 2.75
CA LEU A 111 -3.65 12.76 3.69
C LEU A 111 -3.19 13.45 4.99
N SER A 112 -2.08 12.99 5.58
CA SER A 112 -1.56 13.51 6.84
C SER A 112 -1.00 14.92 6.72
N SER A 113 -0.44 15.29 5.56
CA SER A 113 0.04 16.66 5.29
C SER A 113 -1.08 17.61 4.85
N GLY A 114 -2.32 17.13 4.74
CA GLY A 114 -3.47 17.94 4.35
C GLY A 114 -3.57 18.26 2.86
N HIS A 115 -2.76 17.65 1.99
CA HIS A 115 -2.90 17.81 0.53
C HIS A 115 -4.11 17.04 -0.03
N THR A 116 -4.64 16.06 0.71
CA THR A 116 -5.83 15.31 0.33
C THR A 116 -6.83 15.36 1.48
N LYS A 117 -7.95 16.07 1.30
CA LYS A 117 -8.97 16.28 2.34
C LYS A 117 -10.37 15.78 1.94
N THR A 118 -10.55 15.33 0.71
CA THR A 118 -11.85 14.88 0.16
C THR A 118 -11.64 13.68 -0.76
N CYS A 119 -12.70 12.90 -1.01
CA CYS A 119 -12.68 11.82 -2.00
C CYS A 119 -12.89 12.30 -3.45
N GLY A 120 -12.91 13.63 -3.69
CA GLY A 120 -13.22 14.19 -5.01
C GLY A 120 -14.68 14.12 -5.45
N CYS A 121 -15.62 13.67 -4.60
CA CYS A 121 -17.05 13.60 -4.92
C CYS A 121 -17.64 14.94 -5.39
N LYS A 122 -17.19 16.06 -4.81
CA LYS A 122 -17.65 17.41 -5.21
C LYS A 122 -17.23 17.78 -6.62
N GLU A 123 -16.05 17.33 -7.08
CA GLU A 123 -15.62 17.56 -8.46
C GLU A 123 -16.41 16.67 -9.44
N VAL A 124 -16.73 15.43 -9.04
CA VAL A 124 -17.62 14.56 -9.81
C VAL A 124 -19.03 15.16 -9.92
N GLU A 125 -19.58 15.70 -8.83
CA GLU A 125 -20.87 16.41 -8.83
C GLU A 125 -20.81 17.68 -9.69
N ARG A 126 -19.71 18.44 -9.65
CA ARG A 126 -19.50 19.61 -10.52
C ARG A 126 -19.53 19.23 -11.99
N ILE A 127 -18.81 18.17 -12.38
CA ILE A 127 -18.81 17.64 -13.76
C ILE A 127 -20.20 17.11 -14.16
N LYS A 128 -20.91 16.43 -13.24
CA LYS A 128 -22.30 16.03 -13.48
C LYS A 128 -23.23 17.23 -13.67
N ASN A 129 -23.03 18.35 -12.98
CA ASN A 129 -23.84 19.55 -13.17
C ASN A 129 -23.49 20.32 -14.45
N LEU A 130 -22.27 20.20 -14.98
CA LEU A 130 -21.91 20.64 -16.33
C LEU A 130 -22.54 19.77 -17.44
N SER A 131 -23.09 18.61 -17.11
CA SER A 131 -23.66 17.66 -18.07
C SER A 131 -24.94 18.14 -18.80
N LYS A 132 -25.45 19.33 -18.51
CA LYS A 132 -26.52 19.97 -19.30
C LYS A 132 -26.04 20.47 -20.68
N LEU A 133 -24.73 20.47 -20.97
CA LEU A 133 -24.15 21.11 -22.17
C LEU A 133 -23.19 20.23 -23.01
N ILE A 134 -23.04 18.92 -22.76
CA ILE A 134 -21.97 18.11 -23.42
C ILE A 134 -22.45 16.70 -23.82
N THR A 135 -21.94 16.20 -24.96
CA THR A 135 -22.28 14.92 -25.61
C THR A 135 -21.77 13.67 -24.84
N ASN A 136 -22.30 12.49 -25.18
CA ASN A 136 -21.99 11.23 -24.48
C ASN A 136 -20.51 10.79 -24.57
N GLU A 137 -19.78 11.15 -25.63
CA GLU A 137 -18.37 10.79 -25.78
C GLU A 137 -17.45 11.58 -24.83
N ASP A 138 -17.75 12.85 -24.61
CA ASP A 138 -17.01 13.69 -23.66
C ASP A 138 -17.24 13.25 -22.21
N ARG A 139 -18.43 12.68 -21.92
CA ARG A 139 -18.74 12.08 -20.62
C ARG A 139 -17.88 10.85 -20.33
N VAL A 140 -17.65 9.98 -21.31
CA VAL A 140 -16.80 8.79 -21.14
C VAL A 140 -15.34 9.18 -20.91
N LYS A 141 -14.81 10.15 -21.69
CA LYS A 141 -13.43 10.65 -21.52
C LYS A 141 -13.20 11.34 -20.18
N ALA A 142 -14.19 12.09 -19.66
CA ALA A 142 -14.10 12.73 -18.36
C ALA A 142 -14.06 11.71 -17.21
N VAL A 143 -14.91 10.68 -17.26
CA VAL A 143 -14.92 9.60 -16.26
C VAL A 143 -13.61 8.80 -16.30
N ASP A 144 -13.06 8.55 -17.50
CA ASP A 144 -11.78 7.83 -17.66
C ASP A 144 -10.58 8.66 -17.15
N THR A 145 -10.63 9.98 -17.33
CA THR A 145 -9.63 10.91 -16.75
C THR A 145 -9.70 10.91 -15.22
N LEU A 146 -10.90 10.81 -14.62
CA LEU A 146 -11.06 10.73 -13.16
C LEU A 146 -10.57 9.38 -12.58
N LYS A 147 -10.73 8.29 -13.34
CA LYS A 147 -10.11 6.99 -13.02
C LYS A 147 -8.59 7.06 -13.06
N LYS A 148 -8.01 7.71 -14.08
CA LYS A 148 -6.56 7.94 -14.21
C LYS A 148 -5.95 8.74 -13.04
N HIS A 149 -6.74 9.59 -12.40
CA HIS A 149 -6.29 10.39 -11.24
C HIS A 149 -6.60 9.73 -9.87
N HIS A 150 -7.02 8.45 -9.85
CA HIS A 150 -7.28 7.66 -8.63
C HIS A 150 -8.35 8.25 -7.68
N ILE A 151 -9.38 8.89 -8.23
CA ILE A 151 -10.41 9.56 -7.41
C ILE A 151 -11.55 8.59 -7.01
N LEU A 152 -11.76 7.50 -7.76
CA LEU A 152 -12.86 6.56 -7.53
C LEU A 152 -12.37 5.11 -7.59
N ILE A 153 -12.53 4.36 -6.51
CA ILE A 153 -12.43 2.89 -6.49
C ILE A 153 -13.81 2.27 -6.75
N GLU A 154 -13.82 1.06 -7.31
CA GLU A 154 -15.00 0.34 -7.86
C GLU A 154 -16.20 0.16 -6.90
N LYS A 155 -16.06 0.48 -5.61
CA LYS A 155 -17.10 0.35 -4.57
C LYS A 155 -17.65 1.70 -4.09
N THR A 156 -17.74 2.69 -4.97
CA THR A 156 -18.39 3.97 -4.65
C THR A 156 -19.90 3.86 -4.82
N LYS A 157 -20.68 4.39 -3.86
CA LYS A 157 -22.16 4.48 -3.91
C LYS A 157 -22.63 5.60 -4.85
N ILE A 158 -21.82 5.95 -5.84
CA ILE A 158 -22.26 6.79 -6.94
C ILE A 158 -22.87 5.81 -7.93
N ASN A 159 -24.17 5.91 -8.21
CA ASN A 159 -24.78 5.20 -9.33
C ASN A 159 -23.95 5.51 -10.58
N MET A 160 -23.14 4.52 -10.98
CA MET A 160 -22.41 4.53 -12.22
C MET A 160 -23.46 4.38 -13.31
N ILE A 161 -23.52 5.33 -14.23
CA ILE A 161 -24.24 5.13 -15.48
C ILE A 161 -23.56 3.92 -16.12
N LYS A 162 -24.23 2.76 -16.07
CA LYS A 162 -23.79 1.58 -16.80
C LYS A 162 -23.97 1.91 -18.28
N PRO A 163 -22.98 1.67 -19.15
CA PRO A 163 -23.26 1.69 -20.58
C PRO A 163 -24.37 0.66 -20.82
N ASP A 164 -25.45 1.08 -21.48
CA ASP A 164 -26.50 0.17 -21.92
C ASP A 164 -25.85 -0.93 -22.75
N LYS A 165 -26.06 -2.18 -22.34
CA LYS A 165 -25.67 -3.36 -23.12
C LYS A 165 -26.58 -3.45 -24.35
N LYS A 166 -26.29 -2.63 -25.36
CA LYS A 166 -26.50 -2.93 -26.78
C LYS A 166 -25.24 -2.38 -27.43
N ILE A 167 -24.28 -3.20 -27.81
CA ILE A 167 -24.30 -3.93 -29.08
C ILE A 167 -23.20 -5.00 -28.98
N LEU A 168 -23.51 -6.23 -29.37
CA LEU A 168 -22.61 -7.16 -30.07
C LEU A 168 -23.35 -8.47 -30.32
N THR A 169 -24.15 -8.51 -31.38
CA THR A 169 -24.38 -9.72 -32.19
C THR A 169 -24.73 -9.27 -33.61
N SER A 170 -23.71 -9.24 -34.47
CA SER A 170 -23.67 -9.82 -35.82
C SER A 170 -22.33 -9.45 -36.45
#